data_AF-A0A2D7GWG0-F1
#
_entry.id   AF-A0A2D7GWG0-F1
#
_cell.length_a   1.000
_cell.length_b   1.000
_cell.length_c   1.000
_cell.angle_alpha   90.00
_cell.angle_beta   90.00
_cell.angle_gamma   90.00
#
_symmetry.space_group_name_H-M   'P 1'
#
loop_
_entity.id
_entity.type
_entity.pdbx_description
1 polymer ?
#
loop_
_entity_poly.entity_id
_entity_poly.type
_entity_poly.pdbx_seq_one_letter_code
_entity_poly.pdbx_strand_id
1 'polypeptide(L)'
;MAKQKLNTFGRVRALEGFKAIAFAAALLERMLPNYALFCEVTDSGDAAALRNCLNLVWETLKSPKSKFNIAVQLEKVELATPDTEEFDNYGVYPAIDAAIGLASLLNLVAGDDP
;
A
#
# COMPACT_ATOMS: atom_id res chain seq x y z
N MET A 1 -13.24 2.89 -37.32
CA MET A 1 -13.90 2.23 -36.18
C MET A 1 -13.81 3.14 -34.97
N ALA A 2 -14.90 3.41 -34.26
CA ALA A 2 -14.88 4.25 -33.06
C ALA A 2 -14.16 3.50 -31.92
N LYS A 3 -13.17 4.13 -31.27
CA LYS A 3 -12.43 3.54 -30.16
C LYS A 3 -13.38 3.34 -28.98
N GLN A 4 -13.65 2.10 -28.58
CA GLN A 4 -14.55 1.80 -27.46
C GLN A 4 -14.00 2.43 -26.17
N LYS A 5 -14.81 3.27 -25.51
CA LYS A 5 -14.42 3.92 -24.26
C LYS A 5 -14.46 2.91 -23.13
N LEU A 6 -13.32 2.66 -22.49
CA LEU A 6 -13.22 1.75 -21.34
C LEU A 6 -14.02 2.30 -20.15
N ASN A 7 -14.66 1.39 -19.40
CA ASN A 7 -15.26 1.71 -18.10
C ASN A 7 -14.17 1.95 -17.04
N THR A 8 -14.54 2.37 -15.82
CA THR A 8 -13.58 2.72 -14.76
C THR A 8 -12.59 1.58 -14.47
N PHE A 9 -13.08 0.36 -14.27
CA PHE A 9 -12.21 -0.80 -14.00
C PHE A 9 -11.29 -1.13 -15.18
N GLY A 10 -11.81 -1.05 -16.40
CA GLY A 10 -11.02 -1.23 -17.62
C GLY A 10 -9.92 -0.18 -17.76
N ARG A 11 -10.17 1.06 -17.33
CA ARG A 11 -9.16 2.13 -17.31
C ARG A 11 -8.09 1.89 -16.23
N VAL A 12 -8.48 1.42 -15.05
CA VAL A 12 -7.55 1.11 -13.95
C VAL A 12 -6.65 -0.07 -14.32
N ARG A 13 -7.21 -1.14 -14.89
CA ARG A 13 -6.43 -2.31 -15.35
C ARG A 13 -5.47 -1.99 -16.50
N ALA A 14 -5.72 -0.93 -17.24
CA ALA A 14 -4.83 -0.47 -18.33
C ALA A 14 -3.73 0.48 -17.84
N LEU A 15 -3.63 0.75 -16.53
CA LEU A 15 -2.50 1.50 -15.97
C LEU A 15 -1.30 0.57 -15.86
N GLU A 16 -0.15 1.03 -16.34
CA GLU A 16 1.11 0.27 -16.32
C GLU A 16 2.25 1.14 -15.77
N GLY A 17 3.29 0.48 -15.26
CA GLY A 17 4.49 1.12 -14.73
C GLY A 17 4.16 2.18 -13.68
N PHE A 18 4.76 3.38 -13.82
CA PHE A 18 4.61 4.46 -12.84
C PHE A 18 3.15 4.91 -12.63
N LYS A 19 2.26 4.73 -13.62
CA LYS A 19 0.86 5.14 -13.51
C LYS A 19 0.08 4.21 -12.58
N ALA A 20 0.34 2.91 -12.65
CA ALA A 20 -0.25 1.92 -11.75
C ALA A 20 0.25 2.15 -10.32
N ILE A 21 1.56 2.32 -10.16
CA ILE A 21 2.20 2.59 -8.86
C ILE A 21 1.65 3.89 -8.24
N ALA A 22 1.59 4.99 -8.99
CA ALA A 22 1.06 6.26 -8.48
C ALA A 22 -0.42 6.18 -8.10
N PHE A 23 -1.23 5.44 -8.87
CA PHE A 23 -2.64 5.23 -8.57
C PHE A 23 -2.82 4.43 -7.27
N ALA A 24 -2.10 3.31 -7.12
CA ALA A 24 -2.14 2.49 -5.91
C ALA A 24 -1.59 3.25 -4.69
N ALA A 25 -0.49 3.98 -4.83
CA ALA A 25 0.06 4.82 -3.77
C ALA A 25 -0.96 5.87 -3.29
N ALA A 26 -1.68 6.52 -4.20
CA ALA A 26 -2.73 7.48 -3.85
C ALA A 26 -3.92 6.85 -3.11
N LEU A 27 -4.26 5.58 -3.40
CA LEU A 27 -5.28 4.86 -2.62
C LEU A 27 -4.77 4.58 -1.20
N LEU A 28 -3.51 4.20 -1.04
CA LEU A 28 -2.91 3.95 0.27
C LEU A 28 -2.75 5.21 1.12
N GLU A 29 -2.51 6.37 0.51
CA GLU A 29 -2.57 7.66 1.23
C GLU A 29 -3.92 7.85 1.93
N ARG A 30 -5.01 7.36 1.32
CA ARG A 30 -6.35 7.40 1.92
C ARG A 30 -6.57 6.32 2.98
N MET A 31 -5.85 5.20 2.91
CA MET A 31 -6.02 4.06 3.82
C MET A 31 -5.14 4.17 5.08
N LEU A 32 -3.94 4.76 4.97
CA LEU A 32 -2.99 4.89 6.09
C LEU A 32 -3.55 5.53 7.37
N PRO A 33 -4.45 6.54 7.32
CA PRO A 33 -5.07 7.07 8.53
C PRO A 33 -5.82 6.01 9.35
N ASN A 34 -6.37 4.97 8.71
CA ASN A 34 -7.04 3.88 9.43
C ASN A 34 -6.05 3.08 10.28
N TYR A 35 -4.88 2.75 9.71
CA TYR A 35 -3.82 2.05 10.43
C TYR A 35 -3.23 2.92 11.56
N ALA A 36 -3.00 4.21 11.30
CA ALA A 36 -2.50 5.13 12.32
C ALA A 36 -3.48 5.26 13.50
N LEU A 37 -4.78 5.39 13.22
CA LEU A 37 -5.80 5.45 14.27
C LEU A 37 -5.93 4.13 15.02
N PHE A 38 -5.82 2.99 14.34
CA PHE A 38 -5.77 1.69 15.00
C PHE A 38 -4.63 1.64 16.01
N CYS A 39 -3.39 1.96 15.59
CA CYS A 39 -2.24 1.99 16.49
C CYS A 39 -2.41 2.92 17.69
N GLU A 40 -3.01 4.09 17.48
CA GLU A 40 -3.30 5.06 18.54
C GLU A 40 -4.33 4.51 19.54
N VAL A 41 -5.40 3.88 19.07
CA VAL A 41 -6.49 3.39 19.92
C VAL A 41 -6.11 2.13 20.68
N THR A 42 -5.26 1.28 20.12
CA THR A 42 -4.82 0.03 20.74
C THR A 42 -3.52 0.16 21.53
N ASP A 43 -2.89 1.35 21.52
CA ASP A 43 -1.54 1.57 22.03
C ASP A 43 -0.54 0.49 21.53
N SER A 44 -0.73 0.04 20.28
CA SER A 44 0.02 -1.09 19.70
C SER A 44 0.52 -0.79 18.28
N GLY A 45 1.60 -1.46 17.88
CA GLY A 45 2.19 -1.32 16.56
C GLY A 45 2.99 -0.01 16.34
N ASP A 46 3.50 0.16 15.13
CA ASP A 46 4.26 1.34 14.70
C ASP A 46 3.62 1.99 13.47
N ALA A 47 2.85 3.06 13.68
CA ALA A 47 2.24 3.85 12.61
C ALA A 47 3.27 4.38 11.60
N ALA A 48 4.50 4.65 12.03
CA ALA A 48 5.55 5.15 11.16
C ALA A 48 6.08 4.07 10.20
N ALA A 49 5.96 2.78 10.53
CA ALA A 49 6.46 1.69 9.70
C ALA A 49 5.82 1.69 8.29
N LEU A 50 4.48 1.65 8.21
CA LEU A 50 3.77 1.67 6.93
C LEU A 50 3.92 3.02 6.22
N ARG A 51 3.93 4.13 6.99
CA ARG A 51 4.14 5.48 6.45
C ARG A 51 5.49 5.62 5.75
N ASN A 52 6.56 5.15 6.39
CA ASN A 52 7.92 5.19 5.85
C ASN A 52 8.05 4.32 4.61
N CYS A 53 7.41 3.15 4.58
CA CYS A 53 7.36 2.29 3.40
C CYS A 53 6.67 3.00 2.22
N LEU A 54 5.50 3.64 2.43
CA LEU A 54 4.83 4.38 1.36
C LEU A 54 5.64 5.61 0.91
N ASN A 55 6.39 6.26 1.80
CA ASN A 55 7.31 7.34 1.42
C ASN A 55 8.41 6.85 0.47
N LEU A 56 8.96 5.66 0.68
CA LEU A 56 9.94 5.07 -0.26
C LEU A 56 9.34 4.86 -1.65
N VAL A 57 8.07 4.46 -1.74
CA VAL A 57 7.37 4.34 -3.04
C VAL A 57 7.19 5.70 -3.70
N TRP A 58 6.86 6.76 -2.95
CA TRP A 58 6.81 8.11 -3.53
C TRP A 58 8.18 8.58 -4.00
N GLU A 59 9.25 8.24 -3.29
CA GLU A 59 10.61 8.57 -3.71
C GLU A 59 11.01 7.83 -4.99
N THR A 60 10.56 6.60 -5.24
CA THR A 60 10.81 5.92 -6.54
C THR A 60 10.03 6.57 -7.69
N LEU A 61 8.82 7.08 -7.44
CA LEU A 61 8.06 7.85 -8.43
C LEU A 61 8.71 9.20 -8.75
N LYS A 62 9.27 9.87 -7.74
CA LYS A 62 9.95 11.17 -7.88
C LYS A 62 11.35 11.02 -8.49
N SER A 63 12.09 9.99 -8.09
CA SER A 63 13.44 9.69 -8.55
C SER A 63 13.50 8.24 -9.05
N PRO A 64 13.25 7.97 -10.34
CA PRO A 64 13.19 6.62 -10.90
C PRO A 64 14.49 5.80 -10.78
N LYS A 65 15.61 6.44 -10.44
CA LYS A 65 16.89 5.77 -10.16
C LYS A 65 17.02 5.32 -8.70
N SER A 66 16.17 5.85 -7.82
CA SER A 66 16.11 5.45 -6.42
C SER A 66 15.65 4.00 -6.34
N LYS A 67 16.38 3.19 -5.58
CA LYS A 67 16.04 1.81 -5.29
C LYS A 67 16.10 1.62 -3.79
N PHE A 68 15.19 0.82 -3.26
CA PHE A 68 15.20 0.40 -1.88
C PHE A 68 15.03 -1.13 -1.84
N ASN A 69 15.41 -1.73 -0.71
CA ASN A 69 15.26 -3.17 -0.54
C ASN A 69 13.79 -3.50 -0.26
N ILE A 70 13.09 -4.00 -1.29
CA ILE A 70 11.67 -4.34 -1.24
C ILE A 70 11.41 -5.48 -0.25
N ALA A 71 12.26 -6.53 -0.26
CA ALA A 71 12.11 -7.67 0.66
C ALA A 71 12.12 -7.24 2.12
N VAL A 72 13.01 -6.32 2.49
CA VAL A 72 13.06 -5.75 3.84
C VAL A 72 11.82 -4.90 4.15
N GLN A 73 11.24 -4.21 3.16
CA GLN A 73 9.98 -3.47 3.42
C GLN A 73 8.79 -4.42 3.54
N LEU A 74 8.73 -5.50 2.76
CA LEU A 74 7.69 -6.52 2.89
C LEU A 74 7.72 -7.17 4.28
N GLU A 75 8.91 -7.53 4.78
CA GLU A 75 9.06 -8.04 6.15
C GLU A 75 8.56 -7.04 7.21
N LYS A 76 8.86 -5.75 7.05
CA LYS A 76 8.34 -4.71 7.95
C LYS A 76 6.82 -4.56 7.88
N VAL A 77 6.24 -4.67 6.70
CA VAL A 77 4.78 -4.60 6.51
C VAL A 77 4.12 -5.81 7.17
N GLU A 78 4.69 -7.00 7.00
CA GLU A 78 4.21 -8.24 7.66
C GLU A 78 4.23 -8.09 9.18
N LEU A 79 5.36 -7.68 9.76
CA LEU A 79 5.49 -7.45 11.19
C LEU A 79 4.54 -6.36 11.74
N ALA A 80 4.16 -5.41 10.89
CA ALA A 80 3.23 -4.35 11.21
C ALA A 80 1.76 -4.75 10.99
N THR A 81 1.48 -5.89 10.35
CA THR A 81 0.12 -6.33 10.07
C THR A 81 -0.48 -6.93 11.34
N PRO A 82 -1.59 -6.38 11.88
CA PRO A 82 -2.18 -6.89 13.11
C PRO A 82 -2.98 -8.17 12.86
N ASP A 83 -3.17 -8.97 13.91
CA ASP A 83 -3.98 -10.19 13.86
C ASP A 83 -5.39 -9.95 14.41
N THR A 84 -6.41 -10.39 13.68
CA THR A 84 -7.81 -10.31 14.14
C THR A 84 -8.10 -11.10 15.40
N GLU A 85 -7.29 -12.12 15.73
CA GLU A 85 -7.43 -12.90 16.98
C GLU A 85 -6.95 -12.12 18.21
N GLU A 86 -6.14 -11.07 18.04
CA GLU A 86 -5.56 -10.28 19.13
C GLU A 86 -6.39 -9.02 19.49
N PHE A 87 -7.36 -8.63 18.65
CA PHE A 87 -8.10 -7.38 18.80
C PHE A 87 -9.61 -7.54 18.54
N ASP A 88 -10.42 -7.14 19.52
CA ASP A 88 -11.90 -7.20 19.42
C ASP A 88 -12.53 -5.96 18.75
N ASN A 89 -11.73 -4.94 18.41
CA ASN A 89 -12.24 -3.71 17.83
C ASN A 89 -12.24 -3.77 16.29
N TYR A 90 -13.23 -3.14 15.66
CA TYR A 90 -13.35 -3.12 14.20
C TYR A 90 -12.15 -2.47 13.50
N GLY A 91 -11.37 -1.62 14.18
CA GLY A 91 -10.21 -0.93 13.63
C GLY A 91 -9.13 -1.85 13.08
N VAL A 92 -9.09 -3.12 13.53
CA VAL A 92 -8.14 -4.13 13.04
C VAL A 92 -8.31 -4.42 11.55
N TYR A 93 -9.53 -4.47 11.03
CA TYR A 93 -9.78 -4.80 9.61
C TYR A 93 -9.24 -3.74 8.63
N PRO A 94 -9.57 -2.43 8.76
CA PRO A 94 -9.02 -1.43 7.87
C PRO A 94 -7.52 -1.19 8.09
N ALA A 95 -6.96 -1.55 9.25
CA ALA A 95 -5.52 -1.59 9.49
C ALA A 95 -4.85 -2.72 8.67
N ILE A 96 -5.41 -3.93 8.69
CA ILE A 96 -4.99 -5.05 7.84
C ILE A 96 -5.10 -4.68 6.36
N ASP A 97 -6.23 -4.11 5.92
CA ASP A 97 -6.42 -3.71 4.52
C ASP A 97 -5.33 -2.73 4.05
N ALA A 98 -4.93 -1.79 4.90
CA ALA A 98 -3.85 -0.84 4.59
C ALA A 98 -2.48 -1.53 4.48
N ALA A 99 -2.18 -2.46 5.39
CA ALA A 99 -0.94 -3.23 5.36
C ALA A 99 -0.85 -4.14 4.13
N ILE A 100 -1.90 -4.94 3.87
CA ILE A 100 -1.98 -5.82 2.70
C ILE A 100 -1.92 -5.02 1.40
N GLY A 101 -2.66 -3.91 1.31
CA GLY A 101 -2.62 -3.04 0.13
C GLY A 101 -1.22 -2.48 -0.14
N LEU A 102 -0.45 -2.16 0.91
CA LEU A 102 0.93 -1.72 0.80
C LEU A 102 1.87 -2.86 0.38
N ALA A 103 1.68 -4.07 0.90
CA ALA A 103 2.42 -5.25 0.45
C ALA A 103 2.17 -5.52 -1.05
N SER A 104 0.91 -5.45 -1.51
CA SER A 104 0.58 -5.56 -2.93
C SER A 104 1.26 -4.48 -3.78
N LEU A 105 1.27 -3.22 -3.32
CA LEU A 105 1.99 -2.15 -4.01
C LEU A 105 3.50 -2.41 -4.07
N LEU A 106 4.11 -2.92 -3.01
CA LEU A 106 5.52 -3.26 -3.00
C LEU A 106 5.87 -4.35 -4.03
N ASN A 107 5.02 -5.37 -4.18
CA ASN A 107 5.17 -6.39 -5.22
C ASN A 107 4.98 -5.82 -6.64
N LEU A 108 4.03 -4.90 -6.82
CA LEU A 108 3.88 -4.16 -8.08
C LEU A 108 5.14 -3.34 -8.42
N VAL A 109 5.78 -2.72 -7.42
CA VAL A 109 7.05 -2.00 -7.60
C VAL A 109 8.20 -2.95 -7.94
N ALA A 110 8.20 -4.18 -7.40
CA ALA A 110 9.18 -5.21 -7.72
C ALA A 110 9.04 -5.74 -9.16
N GLY A 111 7.85 -5.62 -9.74
CA GLY A 111 7.50 -6.25 -11.01
C GLY A 111 7.07 -7.70 -10.87
N ASP A 112 6.70 -8.12 -9.65
CA ASP A 112 6.24 -9.47 -9.32
C ASP A 112 4.71 -9.62 -9.43
N ASP A 113 3.99 -8.54 -9.72
CA ASP A 113 2.55 -8.50 -9.99
C ASP A 113 2.31 -8.42 -11.53
N PRO A 114 1.52 -9.33 -12.15
CA PRO A 114 1.34 -9.43 -13.60
C PRO A 114 0.65 -8.23 -14.28
#